data_AF-A0A1A9QDH7-F1
#
_entry.id   AF-A0A1A9QDH7-F1
#
_cell.length_a   1.000
_cell.length_b   1.000
_cell.length_c   1.000
_cell.angle_alpha   90.00
_cell.angle_beta   90.00
_cell.angle_gamma   90.00
#
_symmetry.space_group_name_H-M   'P 1'
#
loop_
_entity.id
_entity.type
_entity.pdbx_description
1 polymer ?
#
loop_
_entity_poly.entity_id
_entity_poly.type
_entity_poly.pdbx_seq_one_letter_code
_entity_poly.pdbx_strand_id
1 'polypeptide(L)'
;MLSTGKLITGVAAVGVTGGVGVGSFFLLNKSKQEPKKKKISELLTGKTLITTQNKTGATKAWNKYKTDETKQQEGNIWKLSDWSALSDKNSVPESLVTLCNLRKDDEVSGTSDSAYTNFVDWCTIETAN
;
A
#
# COMPACT_ATOMS: atom_id res chain seq x y z
N MET A 1 0.67 -24.30 -39.17
CA MET A 1 -0.10 -23.06 -38.90
C MET A 1 0.88 -21.92 -38.65
N LEU A 2 0.46 -20.72 -39.05
CA LEU A 2 1.23 -19.51 -39.23
C LEU A 2 2.04 -19.06 -38.01
N SER A 3 3.25 -18.53 -38.24
CA SER A 3 3.50 -17.08 -38.20
C SER A 3 4.89 -16.77 -37.63
N THR A 4 5.79 -16.43 -38.55
CA THR A 4 7.00 -15.65 -38.37
C THR A 4 6.75 -14.31 -37.69
N GLY A 5 7.64 -13.93 -36.77
CA GLY A 5 7.70 -12.58 -36.21
C GLY A 5 8.98 -12.30 -35.43
N LYS A 6 10.16 -12.61 -36.01
CA LYS A 6 11.44 -12.08 -35.50
C LYS A 6 11.46 -10.56 -35.76
N LEU A 7 11.41 -9.77 -34.69
CA LEU A 7 11.66 -8.33 -34.75
C LEU A 7 13.10 -8.10 -35.21
N ILE A 8 13.23 -7.55 -36.41
CA ILE A 8 14.49 -7.15 -37.02
C ILE A 8 15.04 -5.97 -36.22
N THR A 9 16.12 -6.20 -35.48
CA THR A 9 16.93 -5.15 -34.87
C THR A 9 17.58 -4.38 -36.01
N GLY A 10 17.00 -3.24 -36.39
CA GLY A 10 17.58 -2.35 -37.38
C GLY A 10 18.89 -1.77 -36.83
N VAL A 11 20.02 -2.21 -37.38
CA VAL A 11 21.30 -1.53 -37.22
C VAL A 11 21.22 -0.24 -38.04
N ALA A 12 21.07 0.90 -37.38
CA ALA A 12 21.24 2.19 -38.02
C ALA A 12 22.71 2.34 -38.44
N ALA A 13 22.95 2.52 -39.73
CA ALA A 13 24.27 2.76 -40.29
C ALA A 13 24.87 4.06 -39.72
N VAL A 14 26.07 3.97 -39.14
CA VAL A 14 26.88 5.13 -38.76
C VAL A 14 27.61 5.64 -40.00
N GLY A 15 27.05 6.67 -40.65
CA GLY A 15 27.78 7.51 -41.60
C GLY A 15 28.57 8.58 -40.84
N VAL A 16 29.89 8.53 -40.93
CA VAL A 16 30.78 9.55 -40.36
C VAL A 16 30.81 10.79 -41.25
N THR A 17 30.06 11.84 -40.88
CA THR A 17 30.26 13.19 -41.40
C THR A 17 30.42 14.13 -40.22
N GLY A 18 31.57 14.79 -40.15
CA GLY A 18 31.98 15.65 -39.04
C GLY A 18 30.99 16.77 -38.74
N GLY A 19 30.70 16.95 -37.46
CA GLY A 19 29.87 18.02 -36.92
C GLY A 19 29.82 17.90 -35.40
N VAL A 20 30.16 18.99 -34.70
CA VAL A 20 30.20 19.08 -33.24
C VAL A 20 28.79 18.85 -32.68
N GLY A 21 28.62 17.76 -31.92
CA GLY A 21 27.36 17.41 -31.26
C GLY A 21 27.62 16.71 -29.92
N VAL A 22 28.16 17.43 -28.95
CA VAL A 22 28.21 16.99 -27.55
C VAL A 22 26.78 17.01 -27.00
N GLY A 23 26.05 15.89 -27.10
CA GLY A 23 24.71 15.86 -26.51
C GLY A 23 23.83 14.72 -26.99
N SER A 24 24.13 13.48 -26.64
CA SER A 24 23.10 12.42 -26.69
C SER A 24 23.30 11.24 -25.73
N PHE A 25 24.43 11.14 -25.02
CA PHE A 25 24.67 10.01 -24.12
C PHE A 25 23.88 10.08 -22.79
N PHE A 26 23.22 11.21 -22.49
CA PHE A 26 22.52 11.41 -21.22
C PHE A 26 21.07 10.88 -21.16
N LEU A 27 20.55 10.29 -22.23
CA LEU A 27 19.13 9.92 -22.31
C LEU A 27 18.79 8.48 -21.88
N LEU A 28 19.77 7.66 -21.49
CA LEU A 28 19.53 6.25 -21.14
C LEU A 28 19.59 5.95 -19.63
N ASN A 29 19.80 6.95 -18.77
CA ASN A 29 19.83 6.75 -17.32
C ASN A 29 18.51 7.15 -16.64
N LYS A 30 17.36 6.72 -17.18
CA LYS A 30 16.15 6.62 -16.35
C LYS A 30 16.27 5.36 -15.51
N SER A 31 17.11 5.48 -14.49
CA SER A 31 17.16 4.61 -13.33
C SER A 31 15.71 4.37 -12.89
N LYS A 32 15.25 3.13 -13.02
CA LYS A 32 14.00 2.68 -12.42
C LYS A 32 14.20 2.77 -10.93
N GLN A 33 13.90 3.94 -10.37
CA GLN A 33 13.88 4.17 -8.94
C GLN A 33 12.73 3.29 -8.44
N GLU A 34 13.05 2.10 -7.94
CA GLU A 34 12.06 1.30 -7.23
C GLU A 34 11.51 2.17 -6.09
N PRO A 35 10.18 2.19 -5.88
CA PRO A 35 9.62 2.96 -4.78
C PRO A 35 10.26 2.45 -3.49
N LYS A 36 11.03 3.33 -2.81
CA LYS A 36 11.66 3.00 -1.53
C LYS A 36 10.55 2.62 -0.55
N LYS A 37 10.48 1.34 -0.23
CA LYS A 37 9.52 0.85 0.75
C LYS A 37 9.85 1.46 2.12
N LYS A 38 8.82 1.86 2.84
CA LYS A 38 8.91 2.39 4.20
C LYS A 38 7.92 1.66 5.08
N LYS A 39 8.19 1.60 6.38
CA LYS A 39 7.24 1.02 7.32
C LYS A 39 6.02 1.92 7.44
N ILE A 40 4.84 1.33 7.61
CA ILE A 40 3.60 2.09 7.87
C ILE A 40 3.76 3.00 9.09
N SER A 41 4.41 2.52 10.16
CA SER A 41 4.66 3.32 11.37
C SER A 41 5.51 4.57 11.12
N GLU A 42 6.41 4.55 10.12
CA GLU A 42 7.25 5.71 9.77
C GLU A 42 6.47 6.76 8.98
N LEU A 43 5.38 6.37 8.33
CA LEU A 43 4.52 7.26 7.55
C LEU A 43 3.37 7.84 8.39
N LEU A 44 3.09 7.25 9.56
CA LEU A 44 1.99 7.60 10.43
C LEU A 44 2.23 8.97 11.10
N THR A 45 1.73 10.05 10.48
CA THR A 45 1.88 11.42 10.98
C THR A 45 0.55 11.97 11.50
N GLY A 46 0.52 12.46 12.74
CA GLY A 46 -0.67 13.11 13.32
C GLY A 46 -1.86 12.19 13.61
N LYS A 47 -1.64 10.86 13.59
CA LYS A 47 -2.64 9.83 13.86
C LYS A 47 -2.17 8.94 14.99
N THR A 48 -3.10 8.53 15.85
CA THR A 48 -2.80 7.65 16.98
C THR A 48 -3.22 6.22 16.66
N LEU A 49 -2.32 5.26 16.89
CA LEU A 49 -2.61 3.84 16.71
C LEU A 49 -3.64 3.37 17.75
N ILE A 50 -4.55 2.49 17.35
CA ILE A 50 -5.45 1.82 18.28
C ILE A 50 -4.65 0.87 19.17
N THR A 51 -4.89 0.96 20.47
CA THR A 51 -4.36 0.10 21.52
C THR A 51 -5.49 -0.40 22.40
N THR A 52 -5.22 -1.38 23.26
CA THR A 52 -6.21 -1.91 24.20
C THR A 52 -6.78 -0.84 25.14
N GLN A 53 -6.03 0.24 25.39
CA GLN A 53 -6.41 1.35 26.27
C GLN A 53 -7.33 2.38 25.59
N ASN A 54 -7.16 2.62 24.28
CA ASN A 54 -7.91 3.64 23.54
C ASN A 54 -8.93 3.07 22.53
N LYS A 55 -9.11 1.74 22.51
CA LYS A 55 -10.03 1.03 21.60
C LYS A 55 -11.48 1.50 21.66
N THR A 56 -11.90 2.12 22.76
CA THR A 56 -13.22 2.75 22.91
C THR A 56 -13.44 3.92 21.95
N GLY A 57 -12.37 4.67 21.60
CA GLY A 57 -12.42 5.75 20.61
C GLY A 57 -12.34 5.25 19.15
N ALA A 58 -12.17 3.95 18.94
CA ALA A 58 -11.89 3.36 17.64
C ALA A 58 -13.11 2.73 16.94
N THR A 59 -14.32 2.92 17.49
CA THR A 59 -15.57 2.37 16.92
C THR A 59 -15.78 2.77 15.46
N LYS A 60 -15.39 3.99 15.06
CA LYS A 60 -15.45 4.45 13.67
C LYS A 60 -14.53 3.65 12.75
N ALA A 61 -13.30 3.38 13.20
CA ALA A 61 -12.33 2.57 12.46
C ALA A 61 -12.80 1.11 12.33
N TRP A 62 -13.38 0.56 13.39
CA TRP A 62 -13.98 -0.77 13.36
C TRP A 62 -15.18 -0.85 12.41
N ASN A 63 -16.07 0.13 12.43
CA ASN A 63 -17.18 0.18 11.48
C ASN A 63 -16.70 0.26 10.04
N LYS A 64 -15.67 1.08 9.75
CA LYS A 64 -15.06 1.13 8.42
C LYS A 64 -14.53 -0.23 7.98
N TYR A 65 -13.82 -0.94 8.85
CA TYR A 65 -13.33 -2.29 8.56
C TYR A 65 -14.49 -3.22 8.18
N LYS A 66 -15.57 -3.21 8.96
CA LYS A 66 -16.74 -4.09 8.71
C LYS A 66 -17.47 -3.77 7.41
N THR A 67 -17.57 -2.50 7.06
CA THR A 67 -18.30 -2.03 5.87
C THR A 67 -17.42 -1.98 4.62
N ASP A 68 -16.16 -2.37 4.69
CA ASP A 68 -15.29 -2.35 3.52
C ASP A 68 -15.65 -3.51 2.58
N GLU A 69 -16.45 -3.20 1.57
CA GLU A 69 -17.01 -4.16 0.61
C GLU A 69 -15.99 -4.65 -0.44
N THR A 70 -14.69 -4.35 -0.29
CA THR A 70 -13.64 -4.77 -1.24
C THR A 70 -13.22 -6.24 -1.09
N LYS A 71 -14.21 -7.12 -1.30
CA LYS A 71 -14.19 -8.51 -1.79
C LYS A 71 -13.76 -9.68 -0.86
N GLN A 72 -14.62 -10.71 -0.98
CA GLN A 72 -14.52 -12.15 -0.67
C GLN A 72 -14.99 -12.70 0.67
N GLN A 73 -15.32 -11.89 1.68
CA GLN A 73 -15.95 -12.39 2.92
C GLN A 73 -16.46 -11.20 3.75
N GLU A 74 -17.63 -10.63 3.43
CA GLU A 74 -18.38 -9.73 4.35
C GLU A 74 -17.57 -8.63 5.10
N GLY A 75 -16.49 -8.06 4.54
CA GLY A 75 -15.64 -7.08 5.24
C GLY A 75 -14.48 -7.64 6.08
N ASN A 76 -14.26 -8.96 6.12
CA ASN A 76 -13.14 -9.58 6.83
C ASN A 76 -11.86 -9.71 5.97
N ILE A 77 -11.38 -8.59 5.43
CA ILE A 77 -10.24 -8.58 4.49
C ILE A 77 -8.96 -9.15 5.12
N TRP A 78 -8.77 -8.96 6.43
CA TRP A 78 -7.62 -9.49 7.15
C TRP A 78 -7.83 -10.87 7.77
N LYS A 79 -8.98 -11.52 7.50
CA LYS A 79 -9.29 -12.88 7.97
C LYS A 79 -9.14 -13.04 9.48
N LEU A 80 -9.72 -12.10 10.24
CA LEU A 80 -9.89 -12.22 11.68
C LEU A 80 -10.53 -13.58 12.00
N SER A 81 -9.87 -14.37 12.84
CA SER A 81 -10.30 -15.73 13.20
C SER A 81 -11.60 -15.73 14.01
N ASP A 82 -11.88 -14.64 14.69
CA ASP A 82 -13.05 -14.40 15.53
C ASP A 82 -14.11 -13.51 14.86
N TRP A 83 -13.99 -13.29 13.55
CA TRP A 83 -14.88 -12.44 12.76
C TRP A 83 -16.36 -12.74 12.96
N SER A 84 -16.76 -14.01 12.81
CA SER A 84 -18.16 -14.44 12.91
C SER A 84 -18.79 -14.18 14.29
N ALA A 85 -17.98 -14.00 15.33
CA ALA A 85 -18.44 -13.70 16.67
C ALA A 85 -18.46 -12.20 17.00
N LEU A 86 -17.80 -11.38 16.18
CA LEU A 86 -17.49 -9.97 16.48
C LEU A 86 -17.98 -9.00 15.42
N SER A 87 -18.28 -9.45 14.21
CA SER A 87 -18.81 -8.65 13.09
C SER A 87 -20.04 -7.83 13.48
N ASP A 88 -20.92 -8.39 14.30
CA ASP A 88 -22.15 -7.71 14.73
C ASP A 88 -21.95 -6.81 15.94
N LYS A 89 -20.76 -6.81 16.55
CA LYS A 89 -20.47 -6.03 17.75
C LYS A 89 -19.98 -4.63 17.39
N ASN A 90 -20.35 -3.67 18.23
CA ASN A 90 -19.87 -2.29 18.15
C ASN A 90 -18.52 -2.09 18.86
N SER A 91 -18.16 -2.99 19.76
CA SER A 91 -16.87 -2.98 20.44
C SER A 91 -15.74 -3.41 19.51
N VAL A 92 -14.66 -2.65 19.47
CA VAL A 92 -13.46 -3.02 18.73
C VAL A 92 -12.82 -4.28 19.35
N PRO A 93 -12.61 -5.34 18.56
CA PRO A 93 -12.08 -6.61 19.08
C PRO A 93 -10.57 -6.55 19.31
N GLU A 94 -10.08 -7.37 20.23
CA GLU A 94 -8.64 -7.45 20.54
C GLU A 94 -7.82 -8.05 19.40
N SER A 95 -8.44 -8.91 18.59
CA SER A 95 -7.85 -9.46 17.38
C SER A 95 -7.53 -8.36 16.36
N LEU A 96 -8.40 -7.35 16.20
CA LEU A 96 -8.11 -6.19 15.35
C LEU A 96 -6.94 -5.38 15.91
N VAL A 97 -6.94 -5.08 17.23
CA VAL A 97 -5.83 -4.36 17.88
C VAL A 97 -4.50 -5.11 17.69
N THR A 98 -4.52 -6.44 17.81
CA THR A 98 -3.35 -7.29 17.61
C THR A 98 -2.86 -7.21 16.16
N LEU A 99 -3.76 -7.32 15.19
CA LEU A 99 -3.41 -7.17 13.77
C LEU A 99 -2.85 -5.79 13.46
N CYS A 100 -3.42 -4.72 14.01
CA CYS A 100 -2.88 -3.38 13.86
C CYS A 100 -1.45 -3.26 14.40
N ASN A 101 -1.16 -3.90 15.53
CA ASN A 101 0.20 -3.93 16.07
C ASN A 101 1.17 -4.74 15.23
N LEU A 102 0.72 -5.79 14.53
CA LEU A 102 1.55 -6.56 13.61
C LEU A 102 1.81 -5.80 12.31
N ARG A 103 0.76 -5.21 11.73
CA ARG A 103 0.82 -4.57 10.41
C ARG A 103 1.47 -3.20 10.41
N LYS A 104 1.66 -2.56 11.57
CA LYS A 104 2.36 -1.26 11.64
C LYS A 104 3.79 -1.32 11.09
N ASP A 105 4.39 -2.52 11.12
CA ASP A 105 5.73 -2.80 10.62
C ASP A 105 5.75 -3.27 9.15
N ASP A 106 4.58 -3.39 8.50
CA ASP A 106 4.48 -3.75 7.08
C ASP A 106 5.15 -2.66 6.21
N GLU A 107 5.86 -3.10 5.18
CA GLU A 107 6.55 -2.24 4.22
C GLU A 107 5.62 -1.84 3.07
N VAL A 108 5.43 -0.54 2.88
CA VAL A 108 4.56 0.04 1.86
C VAL A 108 5.32 0.98 0.93
N SER A 109 4.82 1.13 -0.30
CA SER A 109 5.40 2.03 -1.30
C SER A 109 5.24 3.52 -0.98
N GLY A 110 4.34 3.86 -0.05
CA GLY A 110 4.09 5.22 0.41
C GLY A 110 2.67 5.39 0.96
N THR A 111 2.23 6.64 1.11
CA THR A 111 0.89 6.95 1.66
C THR A 111 -0.27 6.69 0.70
N SER A 112 0.03 6.48 -0.59
CA SER A 112 -0.95 6.10 -1.62
C SER A 112 -1.11 4.59 -1.76
N ASP A 113 -0.30 3.81 -1.02
CA ASP A 113 -0.38 2.35 -1.01
C ASP A 113 -1.69 1.92 -0.33
N SER A 114 -2.43 0.99 -0.95
CA SER A 114 -3.68 0.48 -0.39
C SER A 114 -3.48 -0.15 0.99
N ALA A 115 -2.34 -0.77 1.26
CA ALA A 115 -2.05 -1.32 2.57
C ALA A 115 -1.90 -0.21 3.63
N TYR A 116 -1.31 0.93 3.25
CA TYR A 116 -1.21 2.10 4.13
C TYR A 116 -2.57 2.75 4.36
N THR A 117 -3.36 2.98 3.30
CA THR A 117 -4.68 3.61 3.42
C THR A 117 -5.61 2.78 4.29
N ASN A 118 -5.66 1.46 4.05
CA ASN A 118 -6.48 0.54 4.82
C ASN A 118 -6.02 0.47 6.28
N PHE A 119 -4.71 0.43 6.52
CA PHE A 119 -4.18 0.50 7.86
C PHE A 119 -4.61 1.79 8.57
N VAL A 120 -4.45 2.94 7.92
CA VAL A 120 -4.85 4.22 8.51
C VAL A 120 -6.34 4.22 8.83
N ASP A 121 -7.19 3.73 7.94
CA ASP A 121 -8.64 3.75 8.13
C ASP A 121 -9.13 2.80 9.22
N TRP A 122 -8.45 1.67 9.44
CA TRP A 122 -8.91 0.63 10.35
C TRP A 122 -8.12 0.56 11.67
N CYS A 123 -6.89 1.07 11.69
CA CYS A 123 -5.96 0.97 12.83
C CYS A 123 -5.66 2.29 13.52
N THR A 124 -6.28 3.41 13.09
CA THR A 124 -6.03 4.71 13.72
C THR A 124 -7.29 5.33 14.29
N ILE A 125 -7.14 6.06 15.38
CA ILE A 125 -8.18 6.95 15.90
C ILE A 125 -7.94 8.36 15.39
N GLU A 126 -9.02 9.06 15.06
CA GLU A 126 -8.97 10.51 14.92
C GLU A 126 -8.69 11.07 16.31
N THR A 127 -7.49 11.60 16.51
CA THR A 127 -7.15 12.36 17.71
C THR A 127 -8.05 13.59 17.71
N ALA A 128 -9.05 13.62 18.59
CA ALA A 128 -9.85 14.81 18.85
C ALA A 128 -8.89 15.91 19.29
N ASN A 129 -8.77 16.95 18.47
CA ASN A 129 -8.15 18.21 18.86
C ASN A 129 -9.23 19.07 19.50
#